data_AF-A0A9X3EPD1-F1
#
_entry.id   AF-A0A9X3EPD1-F1
#
_cell.length_a   1.000
_cell.length_b   1.000
_cell.length_c   1.000
_cell.angle_alpha   90.00
_cell.angle_beta   90.00
_cell.angle_gamma   90.00
#
_symmetry.space_group_name_H-M   'P 1'
#
loop_
_entity.id
_entity.type
_entity.pdbx_description
1 polymer ?
#
loop_
_entity_poly.entity_id
_entity_poly.type
_entity_poly.pdbx_seq_one_letter_code
_entity_poly.pdbx_strand_id
1 'polypeptide(L)'
;MRLPLRHPPHGRDAVLRRCAYLEALAEHARGLALGPAAELVAPRGSRGRFGSALQWHFGLEPHDGLDRLDWEDRIELKLVSVWRARDGLACDKLKVCDLTIDPWHKLSNVLWVFADRLTRVVVGHRFTRLSGPMRERLEASWTIDPHFEKPSLFVEAREQEQRQAPAYYLSAAWFRAEGLLPRELPGVLPFDSRWWSGARTGGRDPLITLWRGEAQGELLCPRCGGPIRADHERLGRDGWAPAVHAMPFGERCGLRAHFAVAASHLALGPGEPGRAELESALQGLLGSDQVERLADHVVEPEDHLH
;
A
#
# COMPACT_ATOMS: atom_id res chain seq x y z
N MET A 1 6.54 3.70 -22.17
CA MET A 1 7.31 4.88 -22.61
C MET A 1 7.02 6.02 -21.67
N ARG A 2 8.04 6.76 -21.22
CA ARG A 2 7.83 7.98 -20.42
C ARG A 2 7.66 9.17 -21.35
N LEU A 3 6.76 10.07 -21.01
CA LEU A 3 6.40 11.24 -21.80
C LEU A 3 6.67 12.51 -20.98
N PRO A 4 6.92 13.66 -21.63
CA PRO A 4 7.03 14.95 -20.96
C PRO A 4 5.77 15.27 -20.14
N LEU A 5 5.94 16.10 -19.11
CA LEU A 5 4.84 16.65 -18.33
C LEU A 5 3.96 17.55 -19.21
N ARG A 6 2.67 17.69 -18.86
CA ARG A 6 1.72 18.57 -19.59
C ARG A 6 1.30 19.80 -18.81
N HIS A 7 1.26 19.70 -17.48
CA HIS A 7 0.92 20.82 -16.60
C HIS A 7 2.19 21.54 -16.14
N PRO A 8 2.34 22.85 -16.38
CA PRO A 8 3.48 23.61 -15.88
C PRO A 8 3.41 23.74 -14.35
N PRO A 9 4.56 23.80 -13.66
CA PRO A 9 4.62 23.99 -12.21
C PRO A 9 4.05 25.35 -11.79
N HIS A 10 3.48 25.42 -10.58
CA HIS A 10 2.89 26.66 -10.06
C HIS A 10 3.94 27.68 -9.56
N GLY A 11 5.15 27.24 -9.21
CA GLY A 11 6.22 28.12 -8.74
C GLY A 11 5.95 28.76 -7.36
N ARG A 12 5.00 28.22 -6.59
CA ARG A 12 4.63 28.71 -5.26
C ARG A 12 4.51 27.57 -4.27
N ASP A 13 4.83 27.85 -3.00
CA ASP A 13 4.69 26.87 -1.93
C ASP A 13 3.21 26.56 -1.66
N ALA A 14 2.94 25.28 -1.40
CA ALA A 14 1.64 24.86 -0.91
C ALA A 14 1.41 25.34 0.53
N VAL A 15 0.17 25.73 0.83
CA VAL A 15 -0.26 26.03 2.19
C VAL A 15 -0.28 24.72 2.98
N LEU A 16 0.32 24.72 4.18
CA LEU A 16 0.21 23.57 5.07
C LEU A 16 -1.24 23.47 5.55
N ARG A 17 -1.91 22.35 5.26
CA ARG A 17 -3.23 22.01 5.83
C ARG A 17 -3.10 20.71 6.58
N ARG A 18 -3.64 20.63 7.79
CA ARG A 18 -3.69 19.40 8.58
C ARG A 18 -5.13 19.17 9.05
N CYS A 19 -5.40 17.96 9.51
CA CYS A 19 -6.68 17.60 10.09
C CYS A 19 -6.39 16.60 11.22
N ALA A 20 -6.73 16.96 12.45
CA ALA A 20 -6.50 16.12 13.63
C ALA A 20 -7.20 14.76 13.50
N TYR A 21 -8.43 14.74 12.96
CA TYR A 21 -9.15 13.50 12.75
C TYR A 21 -8.47 12.58 11.73
N LEU A 22 -8.04 13.14 10.60
CA LEU A 22 -7.35 12.38 9.56
C LEU A 22 -6.02 11.79 10.07
N GLU A 23 -5.32 12.50 10.94
CA GLU A 23 -4.10 12.02 11.58
C GLU A 23 -4.39 10.89 12.57
N ALA A 24 -5.44 11.02 13.38
CA ALA A 24 -5.90 9.94 14.26
C ALA A 24 -6.26 8.68 13.46
N LEU A 25 -6.97 8.82 12.33
CA LEU A 25 -7.25 7.70 11.42
C LEU A 25 -5.95 7.08 10.89
N ALA A 26 -4.97 7.89 10.49
CA ALA A 26 -3.69 7.41 9.97
C ALA A 26 -2.82 6.70 11.03
N GLU A 27 -2.90 7.13 12.29
CA GLU A 27 -2.27 6.48 13.44
C GLU A 27 -2.91 5.11 13.73
N HIS A 28 -4.24 5.07 13.83
CA HIS A 28 -4.99 3.84 14.10
C HIS A 28 -4.99 2.86 12.92
N ALA A 29 -4.66 3.33 11.70
CA ALA A 29 -4.51 2.45 10.55
C ALA A 29 -3.29 1.53 10.66
N ARG A 30 -2.30 1.77 11.54
CA ARG A 30 -1.16 0.86 11.68
C ARG A 30 -1.65 -0.53 12.10
N GLY A 31 -1.26 -1.56 11.36
CA GLY A 31 -1.75 -2.93 11.56
C GLY A 31 -3.03 -3.26 10.81
N LEU A 32 -3.61 -2.32 10.07
CA LEU A 32 -4.80 -2.56 9.26
C LEU A 32 -4.44 -3.36 8.00
N ALA A 33 -4.99 -4.56 7.86
CA ALA A 33 -4.89 -5.35 6.64
C ALA A 33 -5.92 -4.86 5.60
N LEU A 34 -5.44 -4.30 4.48
CA LEU A 34 -6.32 -3.73 3.45
C LEU A 34 -7.00 -4.78 2.56
N GLY A 35 -6.60 -6.05 2.68
CA GLY A 35 -7.09 -7.16 1.86
C GLY A 35 -8.61 -7.33 1.89
N PRO A 36 -9.22 -7.54 3.07
CA PRO A 36 -10.66 -7.74 3.19
C PRO A 36 -11.48 -6.59 2.61
N ALA A 37 -11.19 -5.34 2.98
CA ALA A 37 -11.90 -4.18 2.44
C ALA A 37 -11.71 -4.02 0.92
N ALA A 38 -10.52 -4.31 0.39
CA ALA A 38 -10.29 -4.28 -1.05
C ALA A 38 -11.13 -5.29 -1.85
N GLU A 39 -11.59 -6.39 -1.22
CA GLU A 39 -12.52 -7.34 -1.84
C GLU A 39 -13.96 -6.84 -1.84
N LEU A 40 -14.32 -5.92 -0.93
CA LEU A 40 -15.65 -5.33 -0.83
C LEU A 40 -15.84 -4.13 -1.76
N VAL A 41 -14.84 -3.26 -1.82
CA VAL A 41 -15.01 -1.92 -2.42
C VAL A 41 -14.55 -1.81 -3.87
N ALA A 42 -13.89 -2.84 -4.40
CA ALA A 42 -13.28 -2.77 -5.71
C ALA A 42 -13.38 -4.10 -6.47
N PRO A 43 -13.57 -4.06 -7.80
CA PRO A 43 -13.52 -5.27 -8.61
C PRO A 43 -12.20 -6.00 -8.47
N ARG A 44 -12.25 -7.34 -8.54
CA ARG A 44 -11.06 -8.19 -8.48
C ARG A 44 -10.07 -7.82 -9.58
N GLY A 45 -8.79 -7.70 -9.21
CA GLY A 45 -7.72 -7.37 -10.15
C GLY A 45 -7.65 -5.90 -10.57
N SER A 46 -8.55 -5.03 -10.09
CA SER A 46 -8.47 -3.61 -10.37
C SER A 46 -7.16 -3.03 -9.81
N ARG A 47 -6.51 -2.19 -10.62
CA ARG A 47 -5.35 -1.42 -10.17
C ARG A 47 -5.87 -0.34 -9.21
N GLY A 48 -5.24 -0.19 -8.05
CA GLY A 48 -5.66 0.81 -7.06
C GLY A 48 -6.64 0.31 -5.98
N ARG A 49 -7.12 -0.95 -6.03
CA ARG A 49 -8.07 -1.49 -5.05
C ARG A 49 -7.70 -1.28 -3.58
N PHE A 50 -6.41 -1.32 -3.25
CA PHE A 50 -5.95 -1.11 -1.88
C PHE A 50 -5.96 0.37 -1.48
N GLY A 51 -5.79 1.28 -2.45
CA GLY A 51 -6.03 2.71 -2.23
C GLY A 51 -7.52 3.00 -2.00
N SER A 52 -8.40 2.35 -2.78
CA SER A 52 -9.86 2.38 -2.56
C SER A 52 -10.25 1.85 -1.18
N ALA A 53 -9.62 0.75 -0.73
CA ALA A 53 -9.84 0.21 0.60
C ALA A 53 -9.40 1.19 1.70
N LEU A 54 -8.27 1.87 1.52
CA LEU A 54 -7.80 2.90 2.45
C LEU A 54 -8.79 4.07 2.54
N GLN A 55 -9.24 4.60 1.40
CA GLN A 55 -10.27 5.65 1.34
C GLN A 55 -11.53 5.23 2.10
N TRP A 56 -12.03 4.01 1.83
CA TRP A 56 -13.21 3.48 2.51
C TRP A 56 -13.01 3.39 4.03
N HIS A 57 -11.87 2.87 4.51
CA HIS A 57 -11.57 2.83 5.93
C HIS A 57 -11.55 4.22 6.57
N PHE A 58 -11.17 5.25 5.80
CA PHE A 58 -11.11 6.64 6.27
C PHE A 58 -12.45 7.36 6.12
N GLY A 59 -13.55 6.65 5.83
CA GLY A 59 -14.88 7.24 5.70
C GLY A 59 -15.15 7.91 4.36
N LEU A 60 -14.24 7.76 3.38
CA LEU A 60 -14.38 8.35 2.05
C LEU A 60 -15.04 7.38 1.08
N GLU A 61 -15.75 7.94 0.10
CA GLU A 61 -16.25 7.17 -1.03
C GLU A 61 -15.09 6.82 -1.97
N PRO A 62 -14.85 5.54 -2.31
CA PRO A 62 -13.69 5.17 -3.11
C PRO A 62 -13.73 5.76 -4.52
N HIS A 63 -12.62 6.35 -4.97
CA HIS A 63 -12.54 6.94 -6.30
C HIS A 63 -11.12 6.87 -6.89
N ASP A 64 -11.02 6.86 -8.22
CA ASP A 64 -9.77 7.08 -8.97
C ASP A 64 -9.99 8.25 -9.93
N GLY A 65 -9.14 9.27 -9.87
CA GLY A 65 -9.11 10.33 -10.88
C GLY A 65 -10.08 11.50 -10.71
N LEU A 66 -10.46 11.86 -9.47
CA LEU A 66 -11.04 13.18 -9.21
C LEU A 66 -9.94 14.26 -9.23
N ASP A 67 -10.28 15.46 -9.66
CA ASP A 67 -9.39 16.63 -9.69
C ASP A 67 -9.15 17.19 -8.28
N ARG A 68 -10.20 17.28 -7.45
CA ARG A 68 -10.15 17.68 -6.04
C ARG A 68 -9.31 16.75 -5.17
N LEU A 69 -8.74 17.26 -4.08
CA LEU A 69 -8.04 16.43 -3.09
C LEU A 69 -9.02 15.58 -2.27
N ASP A 70 -8.56 14.40 -1.85
CA ASP A 70 -9.39 13.38 -1.19
C ASP A 70 -10.13 13.89 0.06
N TRP A 71 -9.42 14.59 0.96
CA TRP A 71 -9.98 15.07 2.22
C TRP A 71 -10.33 16.55 2.12
N GLU A 72 -11.63 16.83 1.96
CA GLU A 72 -12.20 18.18 1.96
C GLU A 72 -11.54 19.14 0.96
N ASP A 73 -11.00 18.60 -0.14
CA ASP A 73 -10.21 19.33 -1.12
C ASP A 73 -8.96 20.04 -0.55
N ARG A 74 -8.41 19.49 0.55
CA ARG A 74 -7.26 20.05 1.28
C ARG A 74 -6.08 19.10 1.43
N ILE A 75 -6.32 17.80 1.43
CA ILE A 75 -5.29 16.78 1.66
C ILE A 75 -5.54 15.62 0.72
N GLU A 76 -4.53 15.23 -0.05
CA GLU A 76 -4.54 14.02 -0.87
C GLU A 76 -4.06 12.82 -0.04
N LEU A 77 -4.69 11.67 -0.19
CA LEU A 77 -4.31 10.40 0.42
C LEU A 77 -3.59 9.55 -0.62
N LYS A 78 -2.39 9.10 -0.30
CA LYS A 78 -1.61 8.23 -1.19
C LYS A 78 -1.11 6.99 -0.47
N LEU A 79 -1.59 5.83 -0.91
CA LEU A 79 -1.08 4.53 -0.46
C LEU A 79 0.23 4.18 -1.20
N VAL A 80 1.32 4.05 -0.45
CA VAL A 80 2.64 3.67 -0.96
C VAL A 80 2.96 2.24 -0.54
N SER A 81 3.20 1.36 -1.52
CA SER A 81 3.65 0.00 -1.22
C SER A 81 5.14 0.01 -0.91
N VAL A 82 5.53 -0.51 0.26
CA VAL A 82 6.92 -0.55 0.73
C VAL A 82 7.39 -1.97 1.01
N TRP A 83 8.69 -2.24 0.86
CA TRP A 83 9.31 -3.51 1.25
C TRP A 83 10.74 -3.28 1.73
N ARG A 84 11.26 -4.26 2.47
CA ARG A 84 12.64 -4.27 2.92
C ARG A 84 13.56 -4.65 1.77
N ALA A 85 14.48 -3.75 1.42
CA ALA A 85 15.59 -3.99 0.51
C ALA A 85 16.92 -4.06 1.30
N ARG A 86 18.02 -4.34 0.60
CA ARG A 86 19.36 -4.45 1.22
C ARG A 86 19.79 -3.17 1.93
N ASP A 87 19.48 -2.01 1.35
CA ASP A 87 19.96 -0.70 1.80
C ASP A 87 18.84 0.13 2.47
N GLY A 88 17.89 -0.54 3.12
CA GLY A 88 16.72 0.08 3.76
C GLY A 88 15.42 -0.19 3.02
N LEU A 89 14.44 0.72 3.15
CA LEU A 89 13.14 0.55 2.50
C LEU A 89 13.16 0.92 1.01
N ALA A 90 12.40 0.16 0.24
CA ALA A 90 12.11 0.43 -1.16
C ALA A 90 10.60 0.54 -1.36
N CYS A 91 10.20 1.23 -2.42
CA CYS A 91 8.81 1.37 -2.83
C CYS A 91 8.68 1.29 -4.34
N ASP A 92 7.46 1.08 -4.83
CA ASP A 92 7.17 1.23 -6.25
C ASP A 92 7.18 2.71 -6.64
N LYS A 93 7.24 2.98 -7.96
CA LYS A 93 6.76 4.27 -8.47
C LYS A 93 5.26 4.40 -8.17
N LEU A 94 4.78 5.62 -7.98
CA LEU A 94 3.41 5.87 -7.55
C LEU A 94 2.64 6.70 -8.57
N LYS A 95 1.42 6.26 -8.95
CA LYS A 95 0.49 7.08 -9.75
C LYS A 95 0.06 8.28 -8.91
N VAL A 96 0.23 9.48 -9.45
CA VAL A 96 -0.27 10.73 -8.86
C VAL A 96 -1.72 10.93 -9.29
N CYS A 97 -1.93 11.15 -10.58
CA CYS A 97 -3.24 11.40 -11.18
C CYS A 97 -3.19 11.11 -12.69
N ASP A 98 -4.34 11.09 -13.34
CA ASP A 98 -4.42 10.96 -14.80
C ASP A 98 -3.93 12.24 -15.50
N LEU A 99 -3.55 12.13 -16.77
CA LEU A 99 -2.86 13.21 -17.50
C LEU A 99 -3.64 14.52 -17.55
N THR A 100 -4.98 14.48 -17.48
CA THR A 100 -5.87 15.64 -17.54
C THR A 100 -5.98 16.39 -16.21
N ILE A 101 -5.44 15.84 -15.13
CA ILE A 101 -5.49 16.41 -13.79
C ILE A 101 -4.14 17.05 -13.46
N ASP A 102 -4.20 18.18 -12.78
CA ASP A 102 -3.02 18.91 -12.34
C ASP A 102 -2.26 18.14 -11.24
N PRO A 103 -1.06 17.59 -11.53
CA PRO A 103 -0.28 16.84 -10.56
C PRO A 103 0.27 17.73 -9.43
N TRP A 104 0.45 19.03 -9.67
CA TRP A 104 1.00 19.96 -8.69
C TRP A 104 0.00 20.25 -7.59
N HIS A 105 -1.28 20.42 -7.96
CA HIS A 105 -2.38 20.48 -7.01
C HIS A 105 -2.48 19.18 -6.21
N LYS A 106 -2.46 18.03 -6.88
CA LYS A 106 -2.52 16.70 -6.22
C LYS A 106 -1.38 16.40 -5.26
N LEU A 107 -0.20 16.97 -5.50
CA LEU A 107 0.97 16.80 -4.64
C LEU A 107 1.15 17.94 -3.63
N SER A 108 0.28 18.96 -3.65
CA SER A 108 0.43 20.16 -2.84
C SER A 108 0.47 19.83 -1.34
N ASN A 109 -0.38 18.91 -0.89
CA ASN A 109 -0.51 18.56 0.51
C ASN A 109 -1.00 17.11 0.62
N VAL A 110 -0.15 16.21 1.13
CA VAL A 110 -0.32 14.76 0.98
C VAL A 110 -0.11 14.05 2.31
N LEU A 111 -1.07 13.19 2.66
CA LEU A 111 -0.90 12.10 3.62
C LEU A 111 -0.43 10.84 2.88
N TRP A 112 0.82 10.48 3.07
CA TRP A 112 1.37 9.21 2.62
C TRP A 112 1.02 8.12 3.64
N VAL A 113 0.37 7.06 3.20
CA VAL A 113 0.14 5.86 4.02
C VAL A 113 0.98 4.73 3.44
N PHE A 114 1.84 4.14 4.27
CA PHE A 114 2.74 3.07 3.86
C PHE A 114 2.12 1.72 4.18
N ALA A 115 2.08 0.82 3.20
CA ALA A 115 1.67 -0.56 3.41
C ALA A 115 2.73 -1.53 2.91
N ASP A 116 2.96 -2.60 3.68
CA ASP A 116 3.86 -3.67 3.28
C ASP A 116 3.41 -4.28 1.95
N ARG A 117 4.36 -4.45 1.03
CA ARG A 117 4.09 -4.86 -0.35
C ARG A 117 3.53 -6.28 -0.43
N LEU A 118 3.97 -7.15 0.48
CA LEU A 118 3.66 -8.57 0.50
C LEU A 118 2.29 -8.83 1.15
N THR A 119 2.04 -8.23 2.30
CA THR A 119 0.86 -8.49 3.14
C THR A 119 -0.25 -7.47 2.98
N ARG A 120 0.05 -6.27 2.44
CA ARG A 120 -0.88 -5.13 2.31
C ARG A 120 -1.38 -4.60 3.65
N VAL A 121 -0.61 -4.82 4.70
CA VAL A 121 -0.83 -4.25 6.03
C VAL A 121 -0.25 -2.86 6.08
N VAL A 122 -1.00 -1.90 6.59
CA VAL A 122 -0.50 -0.54 6.83
C VAL A 122 0.53 -0.57 7.97
N VAL A 123 1.70 0.02 7.72
CA VAL A 123 2.87 -0.01 8.62
C VAL A 123 3.25 1.36 9.18
N GLY A 124 2.66 2.42 8.63
CA GLY A 124 2.87 3.78 9.11
C GLY A 124 2.35 4.82 8.11
N HIS A 125 2.54 6.08 8.44
CA HIS A 125 2.13 7.19 7.58
C HIS A 125 3.11 8.36 7.71
N ARG A 126 2.99 9.34 6.82
CA ARG A 126 3.71 10.60 6.90
C ARG A 126 2.97 11.72 6.20
N PHE A 127 2.94 12.88 6.84
CA PHE A 127 2.42 14.09 6.23
C PHE A 127 3.50 14.88 5.50
N THR A 128 3.16 15.46 4.36
CA THR A 128 4.03 16.40 3.64
C THR A 128 3.22 17.49 2.97
N ARG A 129 3.88 18.63 2.73
CA ARG A 129 3.42 19.61 1.75
C ARG A 129 4.52 19.89 0.75
N LEU A 130 4.14 20.25 -0.47
CA LEU A 130 5.08 20.66 -1.51
C LEU A 130 5.52 22.11 -1.26
N SER A 131 6.66 22.27 -0.57
CA SER A 131 7.21 23.59 -0.26
C SER A 131 8.74 23.60 -0.27
N GLY A 132 9.33 24.78 -0.51
CA GLY A 132 10.76 25.03 -0.42
C GLY A 132 11.59 24.09 -1.32
N PRO A 133 12.72 23.55 -0.83
CA PRO A 133 13.60 22.74 -1.66
C PRO A 133 12.95 21.46 -2.24
N MET A 134 11.97 20.87 -1.55
CA MET A 134 11.22 19.71 -2.07
C MET A 134 10.40 20.09 -3.31
N ARG A 135 9.75 21.27 -3.28
CA ARG A 135 9.02 21.81 -4.42
C ARG A 135 9.97 22.04 -5.59
N GLU A 136 11.02 22.82 -5.38
CA GLU A 136 11.98 23.19 -6.42
C GLU A 136 12.60 21.97 -7.12
N ARG A 137 13.00 20.95 -6.35
CA ARG A 137 13.55 19.71 -6.91
C ARG A 137 12.53 18.91 -7.71
N LEU A 138 11.27 18.91 -7.30
CA LEU A 138 10.22 18.21 -8.05
C LEU A 138 9.87 18.98 -9.34
N GLU A 139 9.72 20.30 -9.25
CA GLU A 139 9.43 21.20 -10.37
C GLU A 139 10.52 21.15 -11.46
N ALA A 140 11.78 20.92 -11.08
CA ALA A 140 12.87 20.68 -12.03
C ALA A 140 12.60 19.52 -13.02
N SER A 141 11.70 18.59 -12.69
CA SER A 141 11.25 17.54 -13.61
C SER A 141 10.56 18.09 -14.87
N TRP A 142 10.05 19.33 -14.83
CA TRP A 142 9.38 19.99 -15.97
C TRP A 142 10.29 20.19 -17.18
N THR A 143 11.58 20.45 -16.93
CA THR A 143 12.55 20.75 -17.99
C THR A 143 13.38 19.54 -18.43
N ILE A 144 13.15 18.37 -17.80
CA ILE A 144 13.92 17.15 -18.06
C ILE A 144 13.25 16.33 -19.17
N ASP A 145 14.04 15.87 -20.14
CA ASP A 145 13.55 14.92 -21.15
C ASP A 145 13.55 13.49 -20.59
N PRO A 146 12.37 12.87 -20.36
CA PRO A 146 12.29 11.56 -19.74
C PRO A 146 12.71 10.40 -20.68
N HIS A 147 13.04 10.68 -21.95
CA HIS A 147 13.62 9.68 -22.86
C HIS A 147 15.09 9.41 -22.55
N PHE A 148 15.84 10.44 -22.13
CA PHE A 148 17.27 10.37 -21.87
C PHE A 148 17.58 10.34 -20.37
N GLU A 149 16.71 10.93 -19.56
CA GLU A 149 16.92 11.11 -18.13
C GLU A 149 15.85 10.40 -17.28
N LYS A 150 16.06 10.42 -15.95
CA LYS A 150 15.16 9.79 -14.98
C LYS A 150 14.58 10.84 -14.03
N PRO A 151 13.63 11.68 -14.50
CA PRO A 151 13.03 12.71 -13.67
C PRO A 151 12.21 12.14 -12.50
N SER A 152 12.02 12.96 -11.47
CA SER A 152 11.27 12.62 -10.26
C SER A 152 9.78 12.50 -10.52
N LEU A 153 9.22 13.39 -11.34
CA LEU A 153 7.85 13.36 -11.85
C LEU A 153 7.88 13.14 -13.36
N PHE A 154 7.05 12.22 -13.87
CA PHE A 154 6.97 11.94 -15.30
C PHE A 154 5.57 11.46 -15.69
N VAL A 155 5.25 11.51 -16.98
CA VAL A 155 4.06 10.86 -17.52
C VAL A 155 4.44 9.48 -18.05
N GLU A 156 3.59 8.49 -17.83
CA GLU A 156 3.74 7.18 -18.45
C GLU A 156 2.45 6.77 -19.14
N ALA A 157 2.55 6.33 -20.40
CA ALA A 157 1.42 5.78 -21.13
C ALA A 157 0.97 4.46 -20.47
N ARG A 158 -0.32 4.35 -20.13
CA ARG A 158 -0.93 3.08 -19.73
C ARG A 158 -1.73 2.52 -20.89
N GLU A 159 -1.58 1.24 -21.17
CA GLU A 159 -2.60 0.49 -21.90
C GLU A 159 -3.65 0.02 -20.90
N GLN A 160 -4.90 0.41 -21.12
CA GLN A 160 -6.05 -0.06 -20.38
C GLN A 160 -7.16 -0.37 -21.38
N GLU A 161 -7.51 -1.65 -21.54
CA GLU A 161 -8.68 -2.09 -22.33
C GLU A 161 -8.77 -1.40 -23.71
N GLN A 162 -7.68 -1.45 -24.50
CA GLN A 162 -7.57 -0.85 -25.84
C GLN A 162 -7.59 0.70 -25.89
N ARG A 163 -7.54 1.39 -24.74
CA ARG A 163 -7.36 2.85 -24.66
C ARG A 163 -6.02 3.20 -24.01
N GLN A 164 -5.38 4.25 -24.53
CA GLN A 164 -4.23 4.87 -23.86
C GLN A 164 -4.73 5.79 -22.75
N ALA A 165 -4.36 5.50 -21.50
CA ALA A 165 -4.67 6.33 -20.34
C ALA A 165 -3.37 6.81 -19.68
N PRO A 166 -2.69 7.82 -20.26
CA PRO A 166 -1.47 8.36 -19.66
C PRO A 166 -1.74 8.95 -18.28
N ALA A 167 -0.79 8.81 -17.37
CA ALA A 167 -0.90 9.31 -16.00
C ALA A 167 0.45 9.84 -15.52
N TYR A 168 0.39 10.76 -14.56
CA TYR A 168 1.55 11.26 -13.83
C TYR A 168 2.01 10.24 -12.79
N TYR A 169 3.32 10.08 -12.67
CA TYR A 169 3.96 9.19 -11.70
C TYR A 169 5.11 9.87 -10.98
N LEU A 170 5.19 9.62 -9.67
CA LEU A 170 6.38 9.88 -8.88
C LEU A 170 7.32 8.68 -8.95
N SER A 171 8.61 8.96 -9.14
CA SER A 171 9.64 7.95 -9.13
C SER A 171 9.91 7.43 -7.71
N ALA A 172 10.25 6.15 -7.58
CA ALA A 172 10.69 5.59 -6.30
C ALA A 172 11.97 6.26 -5.75
N ALA A 173 12.82 6.79 -6.64
CA ALA A 173 14.03 7.50 -6.24
C ALA A 173 13.72 8.82 -5.53
N TRP A 174 12.65 9.51 -5.92
CA TRP A 174 12.21 10.75 -5.27
C TRP A 174 11.82 10.53 -3.81
N PHE A 175 11.08 9.46 -3.50
CA PHE A 175 10.73 9.11 -2.11
C PHE A 175 11.96 8.92 -1.21
N ARG A 176 13.05 8.37 -1.76
CA ARG A 176 14.32 8.22 -1.03
C ARG A 176 15.06 9.55 -0.88
N ALA A 177 15.16 10.33 -1.97
CA ALA A 177 15.86 11.61 -1.98
C ALA A 177 15.24 12.62 -1.01
N GLU A 178 13.92 12.63 -0.91
CA GLU A 178 13.17 13.49 0.02
C GLU A 178 13.07 12.90 1.44
N GLY A 179 13.71 11.76 1.68
CA GLY A 179 13.71 11.09 2.98
C GLY A 179 12.32 10.71 3.47
N LEU A 180 11.36 10.47 2.56
CA LEU A 180 9.97 10.14 2.90
C LEU A 180 9.81 8.70 3.40
N LEU A 181 10.63 7.79 2.87
CA LEU A 181 10.69 6.43 3.38
C LEU A 181 11.44 6.44 4.72
N PRO A 182 10.81 5.99 5.82
CA PRO A 182 11.53 5.79 7.07
C PRO A 182 12.64 4.75 6.91
N ARG A 183 13.67 4.82 7.75
CA ARG A 183 14.82 3.90 7.68
C ARG A 183 14.41 2.46 7.96
N GLU A 184 13.57 2.26 8.96
CA GLU A 184 13.02 0.97 9.36
C GLU A 184 11.56 1.14 9.78
N LEU A 185 10.76 0.11 9.51
CA LEU A 185 9.37 -0.01 9.95
C LEU A 185 9.10 -1.46 10.35
N PRO A 186 8.63 -1.72 11.59
CA PRO A 186 8.08 -3.01 11.96
C PRO A 186 6.95 -3.41 11.01
N GLY A 187 6.84 -4.70 10.68
CA GLY A 187 5.82 -5.18 9.74
C GLY A 187 6.20 -5.14 8.26
N VAL A 188 7.36 -4.57 7.90
CA VAL A 188 7.80 -4.51 6.49
C VAL A 188 8.73 -5.67 6.15
N LEU A 189 8.31 -6.48 5.18
CA LEU A 189 8.97 -7.72 4.80
C LEU A 189 9.81 -7.54 3.52
N PRO A 190 10.83 -8.38 3.29
CA PRO A 190 11.46 -8.49 1.97
C PRO A 190 10.42 -8.88 0.92
N PHE A 191 10.61 -8.44 -0.33
CA PHE A 191 9.69 -8.74 -1.41
C PHE A 191 10.41 -9.33 -2.63
N ASP A 192 9.97 -10.50 -3.07
CA ASP A 192 10.45 -11.14 -4.31
C ASP A 192 9.41 -10.94 -5.42
N SER A 193 9.69 -10.00 -6.31
CA SER A 193 8.80 -9.66 -7.42
C SER A 193 8.66 -10.78 -8.45
N ARG A 194 9.69 -11.64 -8.61
CA ARG A 194 9.67 -12.76 -9.56
C ARG A 194 8.75 -13.85 -9.03
N TRP A 195 8.94 -14.25 -7.77
CA TRP A 195 8.05 -15.20 -7.13
C TRP A 195 6.60 -14.68 -7.11
N TRP A 196 6.41 -13.43 -6.68
CA TRP A 196 5.07 -12.84 -6.58
C TRP A 196 4.32 -12.84 -7.93
N SER A 197 5.01 -12.52 -9.02
CA SER A 197 4.40 -12.48 -10.35
C SER A 197 3.98 -13.87 -10.83
N GLY A 198 4.76 -14.92 -10.54
CA GLY A 198 4.41 -16.30 -10.86
C GLY A 198 3.34 -16.89 -9.94
N ALA A 199 3.32 -16.49 -8.67
CA ALA A 199 2.37 -16.99 -7.68
C ALA A 199 0.94 -16.45 -7.88
N ARG A 200 0.78 -15.30 -8.57
CA ARG A 200 -0.54 -14.73 -8.88
C ARG A 200 -1.21 -15.46 -10.03
N THR A 201 -2.17 -16.32 -9.72
CA THR A 201 -2.98 -17.04 -10.71
C THR A 201 -4.25 -16.25 -11.04
N GLY A 202 -4.48 -15.90 -12.31
CA GLY A 202 -5.69 -15.18 -12.73
C GLY A 202 -5.91 -13.84 -12.00
N GLY A 203 -4.84 -13.14 -11.63
CA GLY A 203 -4.88 -11.89 -10.89
C GLY A 203 -5.18 -12.01 -9.39
N ARG A 204 -5.37 -13.24 -8.87
CA ARG A 204 -5.61 -13.50 -7.44
C ARG A 204 -4.30 -13.44 -6.67
N ASP A 205 -4.32 -12.81 -5.51
CA ASP A 205 -3.14 -12.77 -4.63
C ASP A 205 -2.93 -14.13 -3.97
N PRO A 206 -1.68 -14.53 -3.64
CA PRO A 206 -1.43 -15.74 -2.87
C PRO A 206 -2.09 -15.69 -1.47
N LEU A 207 -2.33 -16.87 -0.89
CA LEU A 207 -2.90 -17.00 0.46
C LEU A 207 -1.81 -17.02 1.53
N ILE A 208 -2.12 -16.41 2.69
CA ILE A 208 -1.19 -16.28 3.82
C ILE A 208 -1.52 -17.30 4.91
N THR A 209 -0.50 -18.00 5.40
CA THR A 209 -0.57 -18.77 6.65
C THR A 209 0.42 -18.16 7.65
N LEU A 210 0.04 -18.02 8.92
CA LEU A 210 0.98 -17.50 9.92
C LEU A 210 1.73 -18.66 10.58
N TRP A 211 3.03 -18.49 10.72
CA TRP A 211 3.89 -19.33 11.55
C TRP A 211 4.14 -18.64 12.89
N ARG A 212 3.83 -19.31 13.99
CA ARG A 212 3.90 -18.79 15.35
C ARG A 212 5.09 -19.35 16.14
N GLY A 213 6.07 -19.91 15.44
CA GLY A 213 7.24 -20.53 16.05
C GLY A 213 7.04 -22.00 16.39
N GLU A 214 6.06 -22.66 15.77
CA GLU A 214 5.91 -24.10 15.86
C GLU A 214 7.23 -24.77 15.46
N ALA A 215 7.70 -25.70 16.30
CA ALA A 215 8.90 -26.50 16.04
C ALA A 215 8.69 -27.35 14.77
N GLN A 216 9.79 -27.83 14.17
CA GLN A 216 9.82 -28.63 12.93
C GLN A 216 8.54 -29.48 12.74
N GLY A 217 7.77 -29.16 11.70
CA GLY A 217 6.43 -29.74 11.47
C GLY A 217 5.70 -29.04 10.33
N GLU A 218 4.57 -29.61 9.89
CA GLU A 218 3.69 -29.00 8.88
C GLU A 218 2.79 -27.96 9.56
N LEU A 219 2.80 -26.72 9.03
CA LEU A 219 1.81 -25.71 9.39
C LEU A 219 0.42 -26.17 8.96
N LEU A 220 -0.63 -25.80 9.66
CA LEU A 220 -2.00 -26.09 9.20
C LEU A 220 -2.58 -24.89 8.47
N CYS A 221 -3.20 -25.14 7.32
CA CYS A 221 -3.93 -24.13 6.60
C CYS A 221 -5.15 -23.71 7.43
N PRO A 222 -5.27 -22.45 7.86
CA PRO A 222 -6.36 -22.01 8.74
C PRO A 222 -7.74 -22.06 8.07
N ARG A 223 -7.78 -22.24 6.74
CA ARG A 223 -9.01 -22.25 5.95
C ARG A 223 -9.59 -23.65 5.76
N CYS A 224 -8.75 -24.69 5.71
CA CYS A 224 -9.20 -26.05 5.38
C CYS A 224 -8.52 -27.15 6.21
N GLY A 225 -7.65 -26.79 7.18
CA GLY A 225 -6.92 -27.72 8.03
C GLY A 225 -5.83 -28.53 7.33
N GLY A 226 -5.65 -28.37 6.01
CA GLY A 226 -4.66 -29.13 5.25
C GLY A 226 -3.21 -28.66 5.51
N PRO A 227 -2.22 -29.55 5.34
CA PRO A 227 -0.83 -29.25 5.65
C PRO A 227 -0.20 -28.22 4.70
N ILE A 228 0.56 -27.30 5.29
CA ILE A 228 1.34 -26.25 4.65
C ILE A 228 2.81 -26.50 4.98
N ARG A 229 3.63 -26.67 3.94
CA ARG A 229 5.09 -26.79 4.06
C ARG A 229 5.74 -25.48 3.68
N ALA A 230 6.58 -24.95 4.56
CA ALA A 230 7.37 -23.75 4.33
C ALA A 230 8.78 -23.94 4.89
N ASP A 231 9.74 -23.16 4.41
CA ASP A 231 11.10 -23.12 4.96
C ASP A 231 11.10 -22.32 6.27
N HIS A 232 11.17 -23.01 7.42
CA HIS A 232 11.13 -22.39 8.75
C HIS A 232 12.40 -21.58 9.05
N GLU A 233 13.55 -21.95 8.50
CA GLU A 233 14.79 -21.18 8.66
C GLU A 233 14.65 -19.83 7.94
N ARG A 234 14.14 -19.86 6.71
CA ARG A 234 13.82 -18.66 5.94
C ARG A 234 12.74 -17.81 6.64
N LEU A 235 11.71 -18.42 7.21
CA LEU A 235 10.70 -17.68 7.98
C LEU A 235 11.31 -16.94 9.17
N GLY A 236 12.19 -17.58 9.94
CA GLY A 236 12.87 -16.96 11.07
C GLY A 236 13.81 -15.82 10.66
N ARG A 237 14.51 -15.95 9.53
CA ARG A 237 15.47 -14.93 9.05
C ARG A 237 14.78 -13.78 8.32
N ASP A 238 13.92 -14.11 7.37
CA ASP A 238 13.38 -13.18 6.38
C ASP A 238 11.96 -12.71 6.74
N GLY A 239 11.29 -13.38 7.68
CA GLY A 239 9.92 -13.09 8.12
C GLY A 239 8.82 -13.66 7.21
N TRP A 240 9.18 -14.24 6.05
CA TRP A 240 8.25 -14.91 5.14
C TRP A 240 8.96 -15.96 4.28
N ALA A 241 8.20 -16.92 3.77
CA ALA A 241 8.67 -17.90 2.80
C ALA A 241 7.53 -18.37 1.88
N PRO A 242 7.81 -18.68 0.60
CA PRO A 242 6.89 -19.46 -0.23
C PRO A 242 6.46 -20.75 0.48
N ALA A 243 5.22 -21.16 0.29
CA ALA A 243 4.70 -22.35 0.92
C ALA A 243 3.97 -23.27 -0.07
N VAL A 244 4.06 -24.56 0.17
CA VAL A 244 3.36 -25.60 -0.58
C VAL A 244 2.19 -26.08 0.26
N HIS A 245 0.98 -25.95 -0.27
CA HIS A 245 -0.20 -26.55 0.32
C HIS A 245 -0.31 -28.00 -0.14
N ALA A 246 0.01 -28.95 0.73
CA ALA A 246 -0.21 -30.36 0.48
C ALA A 246 -1.69 -30.69 0.72
N MET A 247 -2.33 -31.39 -0.21
CA MET A 247 -3.76 -31.75 -0.16
C MET A 247 -4.72 -30.56 0.08
N PRO A 248 -4.75 -29.56 -0.82
CA PRO A 248 -5.71 -28.47 -0.69
C PRO A 248 -7.14 -28.98 -0.83
N PHE A 249 -7.97 -28.65 0.16
CA PHE A 249 -9.39 -28.95 0.14
C PHE A 249 -10.20 -27.69 -0.18
N GLY A 250 -11.17 -27.83 -1.09
CA GLY A 250 -12.02 -26.75 -1.55
C GLY A 250 -11.37 -25.80 -2.57
N GLU A 251 -12.21 -25.11 -3.33
CA GLU A 251 -11.79 -24.22 -4.42
C GLU A 251 -10.93 -23.04 -3.96
N ARG A 252 -11.10 -22.62 -2.70
CA ARG A 252 -10.38 -21.48 -2.13
C ARG A 252 -8.88 -21.76 -2.01
N CYS A 253 -8.51 -22.96 -1.59
CA CYS A 253 -7.12 -23.36 -1.37
C CYS A 253 -6.46 -23.97 -2.61
N GLY A 254 -7.20 -24.75 -3.41
CA GLY A 254 -6.63 -25.52 -4.53
C GLY A 254 -6.24 -24.70 -5.77
N LEU A 255 -6.75 -23.47 -5.89
CA LEU A 255 -6.54 -22.62 -7.07
C LEU A 255 -5.60 -21.43 -6.84
N ARG A 256 -4.94 -21.36 -5.67
CA ARG A 256 -4.09 -20.22 -5.28
C ARG A 256 -2.75 -20.71 -4.75
N ALA A 257 -1.70 -19.98 -5.06
CA ALA A 257 -0.42 -20.14 -4.38
C ALA A 257 -0.53 -19.77 -2.89
N HIS A 258 0.38 -20.28 -2.08
CA HIS A 258 0.45 -20.03 -0.64
C HIS A 258 1.83 -19.50 -0.25
N PHE A 259 1.87 -18.74 0.83
CA PHE A 259 3.11 -18.40 1.52
C PHE A 259 2.85 -18.30 3.02
N ALA A 260 3.92 -18.50 3.78
CA ALA A 260 3.92 -18.35 5.22
C ALA A 260 4.55 -17.02 5.61
N VAL A 261 4.05 -16.42 6.69
CA VAL A 261 4.60 -15.21 7.32
C VAL A 261 4.84 -15.51 8.79
N ALA A 262 5.99 -15.13 9.31
CA ALA A 262 6.30 -15.24 10.73
C ALA A 262 5.46 -14.21 11.51
N ALA A 263 4.66 -14.70 12.46
CA ALA A 263 3.79 -13.88 13.28
C ALA A 263 4.57 -12.82 14.09
N SER A 264 5.82 -13.11 14.46
CA SER A 264 6.73 -12.18 15.14
C SER A 264 7.16 -10.99 14.28
N HIS A 265 6.94 -11.03 12.95
CA HIS A 265 7.33 -9.98 12.02
C HIS A 265 6.18 -9.07 11.59
N LEU A 266 4.94 -9.25 12.09
CA LEU A 266 3.83 -8.37 11.71
C LEU A 266 3.98 -6.97 12.33
N ALA A 267 3.19 -6.02 11.82
CA ALA A 267 3.25 -4.61 12.23
C ALA A 267 2.86 -4.36 13.69
N LEU A 268 2.00 -5.21 14.27
CA LEU A 268 1.55 -5.17 15.66
C LEU A 268 2.22 -6.31 16.44
N GLY A 269 2.81 -6.04 17.59
CA GLY A 269 3.40 -7.05 18.47
C GLY A 269 2.36 -7.95 19.16
N PRO A 270 2.82 -8.99 19.88
CA PRO A 270 1.94 -9.83 20.69
C PRO A 270 1.23 -9.00 21.77
N GLY A 271 -0.10 -9.13 21.87
CA GLY A 271 -0.93 -8.43 22.85
C GLY A 271 -1.26 -6.96 22.52
N GLU A 272 -0.73 -6.41 21.42
CA GLU A 272 -1.17 -5.10 20.95
C GLU A 272 -2.64 -5.14 20.50
N PRO A 273 -3.44 -4.09 20.78
CA PRO A 273 -4.81 -3.98 20.28
C PRO A 273 -4.88 -4.12 18.75
N GLY A 274 -5.90 -4.80 18.23
CA GLY A 274 -6.06 -5.04 16.78
C GLY A 274 -5.24 -6.22 16.23
N ARG A 275 -4.40 -6.86 17.06
CA ARG A 275 -3.53 -7.96 16.61
C ARG A 275 -4.33 -9.19 16.16
N ALA A 276 -5.40 -9.56 16.86
CA ALA A 276 -6.20 -10.74 16.54
C ALA A 276 -6.98 -10.56 15.22
N GLU A 277 -7.47 -9.34 15.01
CA GLU A 277 -8.17 -8.88 13.82
C GLU A 277 -7.22 -8.89 12.62
N LEU A 278 -5.99 -8.36 12.78
CA LEU A 278 -4.93 -8.43 11.78
C LEU A 278 -4.61 -9.88 11.39
N GLU A 279 -4.42 -10.78 12.35
CA GLU A 279 -4.13 -12.18 12.05
C GLU A 279 -5.27 -12.87 11.28
N SER A 280 -6.51 -12.65 11.72
CA SER A 280 -7.72 -13.15 11.06
C SER A 280 -7.84 -12.62 9.63
N ALA A 281 -7.61 -11.33 9.44
CA ALA A 281 -7.65 -10.67 8.13
C ALA A 281 -6.59 -11.23 7.18
N LEU A 282 -5.34 -11.35 7.62
CA LEU A 282 -4.25 -11.92 6.81
C LEU A 282 -4.55 -13.36 6.39
N GLN A 283 -5.08 -14.16 7.31
CA GLN A 283 -5.45 -15.54 7.02
C GLN A 283 -6.76 -15.67 6.22
N GLY A 284 -7.42 -14.56 5.88
CA GLY A 284 -8.67 -14.56 5.13
C GLY A 284 -9.81 -15.24 5.89
N LEU A 285 -9.81 -15.15 7.22
CA LEU A 285 -10.83 -15.73 8.08
C LEU A 285 -12.03 -14.80 8.30
N LEU A 286 -11.89 -13.52 7.96
CA LEU A 286 -12.98 -12.55 8.03
C LEU A 286 -13.97 -12.73 6.89
N GLY A 287 -15.25 -12.87 7.24
CA GLY A 287 -16.39 -12.71 6.34
C GLY A 287 -16.59 -11.25 5.93
N SER A 288 -17.35 -11.01 4.86
CA SER A 288 -17.62 -9.65 4.36
C SER A 288 -18.36 -8.76 5.36
N ASP A 289 -19.20 -9.36 6.20
CA ASP A 289 -19.96 -8.75 7.29
C ASP A 289 -19.12 -8.47 8.54
N GLN A 290 -17.90 -9.00 8.61
CA GLN A 290 -16.96 -8.81 9.71
C GLN A 290 -15.87 -7.77 9.40
N VAL A 291 -15.91 -7.17 8.21
CA VAL A 291 -14.97 -6.11 7.83
C VAL A 291 -15.53 -4.78 8.30
N GLU A 292 -15.01 -4.30 9.41
CA GLU A 292 -15.40 -3.02 9.98
C GLU A 292 -14.58 -1.86 9.37
N ARG A 293 -15.23 -0.70 9.25
CA ARG A 293 -14.60 0.52 8.73
C ARG A 293 -13.87 1.22 9.87
N LEU A 294 -12.64 1.66 9.65
CA LEU A 294 -11.83 2.27 10.71
C LEU A 294 -12.46 3.55 11.26
N ALA A 295 -13.01 4.39 10.37
CA ALA A 295 -13.69 5.63 10.72
C ALA A 295 -14.93 5.45 11.61
N ASP A 296 -15.49 4.25 11.72
CA ASP A 296 -16.63 3.99 12.61
C ASP A 296 -16.18 3.75 14.07
N HIS A 297 -14.87 3.59 14.31
CA HIS A 297 -14.30 3.30 15.64
C HIS A 297 -13.34 4.38 16.16
N VAL A 298 -12.85 5.25 15.28
CA VAL A 298 -12.00 6.38 15.68
C VAL A 298 -12.90 7.57 15.97
N VAL A 299 -12.82 8.08 17.19
CA VAL A 299 -13.62 9.24 17.60
C VAL A 299 -13.11 10.49 16.88
N GLU A 300 -14.02 11.17 16.19
CA GLU A 300 -13.75 12.48 15.59
C GLU A 300 -13.57 13.52 16.71
N PRO A 301 -12.43 14.23 16.77
CA PRO A 301 -12.21 15.29 17.75
C PRO A 301 -13.14 16.48 17.51
N GLU A 302 -13.52 17.18 18.58
CA GLU A 302 -14.39 18.37 18.48
C GLU A 302 -13.76 19.54 17.68
N ASP A 303 -12.43 19.61 17.63
CA ASP A 303 -11.67 20.56 16.82
C ASP A 303 -10.73 19.80 15.86
N HIS A 304 -10.93 20.04 14.56
CA HIS A 304 -10.16 19.38 13.50
C HIS A 304 -8.80 20.06 13.25
N LEU A 305 -8.50 21.19 13.93
CA LEU A 305 -7.23 21.93 13.83
C LEU A 305 -6.85 22.27 12.37
N HIS A 306 -7.78 22.90 11.65
CA HIS A 306 -7.67 23.28 10.24
C HIS A 306 -6.76 24.48 9.94
#